data_AF-A0A964L2L5-F1
#
_entry.id   AF-A0A964L2L5-F1
#
_cell.length_a   1.000
_cell.length_b   1.000
_cell.length_c   1.000
_cell.angle_alpha   90.00
_cell.angle_beta   90.00
_cell.angle_gamma   90.00
#
_symmetry.space_group_name_H-M   'P 1'
#
loop_
_entity.id
_entity.type
_entity.pdbx_description
1 polymer ?
#
loop_
_entity_poly.entity_id
_entity_poly.type
_entity_poly.pdbx_seq_one_letter_code
_entity_poly.pdbx_strand_id
1 'polypeptide(L)'
;MRRLRLRWLLWSSAEGAATVPMDVFNSGIPPNGSVTLRFEASIAVDPNVCLAGSWVEATLEYSSSTPADCNANGLLDTCEIDEGLGADLNNNGILDECENPVTTCPPDFNGDGFVDGLDLVALLAAWGSTTMPALDLNQDGVINASDLAYVLAGWGVCAPN
;
A
#
# COMPACT_ATOMS: atom_id res chain seq x y z
N MET A 1 29.89 -4.50 8.48
CA MET A 1 29.92 -3.23 7.71
C MET A 1 30.16 -3.53 6.24
N ARG A 2 29.11 -3.50 5.40
CA ARG A 2 29.25 -3.55 3.95
C ARG A 2 29.43 -2.11 3.46
N ARG A 3 30.47 -1.84 2.67
CA ARG A 3 30.77 -0.50 2.13
C ARG A 3 30.59 -0.56 0.62
N LEU A 4 29.55 0.09 0.10
CA LEU A 4 29.42 0.34 -1.34
C LEU A 4 30.32 1.54 -1.68
N ARG A 5 31.29 1.35 -2.58
CA ARG A 5 32.13 2.44 -3.10
C ARG A 5 31.73 2.72 -4.53
N LEU A 6 31.03 3.83 -4.74
CA LEU A 6 30.76 4.36 -6.07
C LEU A 6 31.87 5.36 -6.41
N ARG A 7 32.50 5.20 -7.58
CA ARG A 7 33.62 6.02 -8.04
C ARG A 7 33.18 6.78 -9.28
N TRP A 8 33.17 8.10 -9.22
CA TRP A 8 32.78 8.97 -10.33
C TRP A 8 34.01 9.70 -10.89
N LEU A 9 34.04 9.92 -12.21
CA LEU A 9 35.06 10.70 -12.91
C LEU A 9 34.43 12.02 -13.37
N LEU A 10 34.96 13.16 -12.89
CA LEU A 10 34.39 14.51 -12.99
C LEU A 10 34.51 15.19 -14.37
N TRP A 11 34.75 14.45 -15.45
CA TRP A 11 34.92 15.02 -16.81
C TRP A 11 33.87 14.49 -17.81
N SER A 12 32.76 13.96 -17.31
CA SER A 12 31.64 13.48 -18.12
C SER A 12 30.45 14.40 -17.92
N SER A 13 29.95 14.99 -19.02
CA SER A 13 28.69 15.74 -19.06
C SER A 13 27.45 14.83 -19.00
N ALA A 14 27.63 13.52 -18.76
CA ALA A 14 26.54 12.59 -18.58
C ALA A 14 26.17 12.49 -17.09
N GLU A 15 24.89 12.66 -16.78
CA GLU A 15 24.27 12.32 -15.50
C GLU A 15 24.50 10.82 -15.23
N GLY A 16 25.52 10.50 -14.45
CA GLY A 16 25.77 9.13 -14.00
C GLY A 16 24.81 8.75 -12.88
N ALA A 17 23.73 8.07 -13.22
CA ALA A 17 22.86 7.42 -12.25
C ALA A 17 23.57 6.19 -11.64
N ALA A 18 23.53 6.07 -10.32
CA ALA A 18 23.92 4.85 -9.63
C ALA A 18 22.66 4.23 -9.01
N THR A 19 22.24 3.08 -9.54
CA THR A 19 21.13 2.31 -9.00
C THR A 19 21.64 1.41 -7.88
N VAL A 20 21.06 1.53 -6.69
CA VAL A 20 21.30 0.60 -5.58
C VAL A 20 20.19 -0.46 -5.63
N PRO A 21 20.52 -1.76 -5.76
CA PRO A 21 19.53 -2.83 -5.68
C PRO A 21 18.74 -2.79 -4.36
N MET A 22 17.44 -3.09 -4.43
CA MET A 22 16.50 -2.97 -3.31
C MET A 22 16.91 -3.80 -2.09
N ASP A 23 17.40 -5.02 -2.31
CA ASP A 23 17.90 -5.92 -1.25
C ASP A 23 19.10 -5.30 -0.50
N VAL A 24 20.00 -4.64 -1.22
CA VAL A 24 21.17 -3.95 -0.65
C VAL A 24 20.76 -2.69 0.11
N PHE A 25 19.78 -1.94 -0.38
CA PHE A 25 19.26 -0.75 0.30
C PHE A 25 18.53 -1.14 1.60
N ASN A 26 17.59 -2.09 1.53
CA ASN A 26 16.78 -2.51 2.67
C ASN A 26 17.61 -3.23 3.75
N SER A 27 18.57 -4.06 3.36
CA SER A 27 19.50 -4.70 4.34
C SER A 27 20.49 -3.71 4.98
N GLY A 28 20.60 -2.50 4.43
CA GLY A 28 21.46 -1.43 4.94
C GLY A 28 20.79 -0.53 5.97
N ILE A 29 19.48 -0.61 6.16
CA ILE A 29 18.69 0.22 7.09
C ILE A 29 18.53 -0.56 8.41
N PRO A 30 19.17 -0.13 9.51
CA PRO A 30 18.89 -0.69 10.83
C PRO A 30 17.42 -0.42 11.22
N PRO A 31 16.82 -1.22 12.11
CA PRO A 31 15.41 -1.10 12.51
C PRO A 31 14.96 0.29 13.01
N ASN A 32 15.90 1.17 13.38
CA ASN A 32 15.67 2.58 13.76
C ASN A 32 16.78 3.49 13.20
N GLY A 33 17.42 3.10 12.09
CA GLY A 33 18.66 3.73 11.62
C GLY A 33 18.46 4.72 10.47
N SER A 34 19.44 5.59 10.27
CA SER A 34 19.51 6.50 9.14
C SER A 34 20.49 5.99 8.08
N VAL A 35 20.16 6.19 6.80
CA VAL A 35 21.09 6.03 5.68
C VAL A 35 21.89 7.31 5.51
N THR A 36 23.22 7.22 5.57
CA THR A 36 24.11 8.38 5.35
C THR A 36 24.72 8.33 3.96
N LEU A 37 24.39 9.31 3.12
CA LEU A 37 25.07 9.56 1.85
C LEU A 37 26.26 10.51 2.08
N ARG A 38 27.46 10.14 1.62
CA ARG A 38 28.65 11.00 1.70
C ARG A 38 29.14 11.34 0.30
N PHE A 39 29.21 12.63 0.02
CA PHE A 39 29.79 13.18 -1.21
C PHE A 39 31.18 13.73 -0.88
N GLU A 40 32.18 13.34 -1.67
CA GLU A 40 33.54 13.86 -1.55
C GLU A 40 33.90 14.54 -2.87
N ALA A 41 34.14 15.85 -2.81
CA ALA A 41 34.61 16.61 -3.96
C ALA A 41 36.03 16.19 -4.33
N SER A 42 36.36 16.24 -5.62
CA SER A 42 37.74 15.96 -6.07
C SER A 42 38.69 17.08 -5.68
N ILE A 43 39.90 16.67 -5.32
CA ILE A 43 41.03 17.58 -5.05
C ILE A 43 41.45 18.43 -6.26
N ALA A 44 40.97 18.09 -7.47
CA ALA A 44 41.31 18.79 -8.71
C ALA A 44 40.44 20.03 -8.99
N VAL A 45 39.41 20.27 -8.18
CA VAL A 45 38.48 21.40 -8.35
C VAL A 45 38.70 22.39 -7.21
N ASP A 46 39.13 23.61 -7.52
CA ASP A 46 39.28 24.70 -6.54
C ASP A 46 37.98 25.52 -6.47
N PRO A 47 37.24 25.48 -5.34
CA PRO A 47 35.97 26.19 -5.20
C PRO A 47 36.12 27.72 -5.23
N ASN A 48 37.33 28.26 -5.12
CA ASN A 48 37.58 29.70 -5.11
C ASN A 48 37.80 30.29 -6.51
N VAL A 49 37.92 29.44 -7.54
CA VAL A 49 38.18 29.87 -8.93
C VAL A 49 36.87 30.03 -9.73
N CYS A 50 35.82 29.28 -9.40
CA CYS A 50 34.49 29.40 -10.01
C CYS A 50 33.55 30.27 -9.16
N LEU A 51 33.66 31.60 -9.28
CA LEU A 51 32.87 32.58 -8.51
C LEU A 51 31.35 32.54 -8.77
N ALA A 52 30.91 31.84 -9.82
CA ALA A 52 29.49 31.61 -10.12
C ALA A 52 28.88 30.41 -9.35
N GLY A 53 29.69 29.74 -8.51
CA GLY A 53 29.28 28.59 -7.71
C GLY A 53 29.47 27.27 -8.45
N SER A 54 30.19 26.34 -7.85
CA SER A 54 30.19 24.92 -8.23
C SER A 54 29.37 24.16 -7.18
N TRP A 55 28.31 23.48 -7.59
CA TRP A 55 27.47 22.69 -6.69
C TRP A 55 27.44 21.22 -7.12
N VAL A 56 27.22 20.35 -6.14
CA VAL A 56 26.88 18.94 -6.36
C VAL A 56 25.42 18.81 -5.97
N GLU A 57 24.59 18.44 -6.94
CA GLU A 57 23.18 18.11 -6.70
C GLU A 57 23.04 16.60 -6.62
N ALA A 58 22.29 16.11 -5.63
CA ALA A 58 21.98 14.71 -5.46
C ALA A 58 20.49 14.57 -5.19
N THR A 59 19.80 13.90 -6.10
CA THR A 59 18.37 13.60 -5.96
C THR A 59 18.22 12.18 -5.46
N LEU A 60 17.51 12.00 -4.34
CA LEU A 60 17.08 10.70 -3.85
C LEU A 60 15.59 10.55 -4.14
N GLU A 61 15.25 9.70 -5.10
CA GLU A 61 13.87 9.28 -5.34
C GLU A 61 13.68 7.89 -4.73
N TYR A 62 12.68 7.77 -3.87
CA TYR A 62 12.28 6.52 -3.25
C TYR A 62 10.77 6.40 -3.40
N SER A 63 10.33 5.32 -4.06
CA SER A 63 8.93 4.92 -4.08
C SER A 63 8.71 3.98 -2.89
N SER A 64 8.25 4.50 -1.76
CA SER A 64 7.44 3.65 -0.87
C SER A 64 6.16 3.36 -1.62
N SER A 65 5.82 2.09 -1.79
CA SER A 65 4.42 1.73 -1.98
C SER A 65 3.68 2.34 -0.79
N THR A 66 2.76 3.26 -1.05
CA THR A 66 1.88 3.80 -0.02
C THR A 66 0.58 3.03 -0.06
N PRO A 67 0.05 2.59 1.10
CA PRO A 67 0.74 2.48 2.38
C PRO A 67 1.46 1.12 2.48
N ALA A 68 2.74 1.13 2.84
CA ALA A 68 3.50 -0.10 3.13
C ALA A 68 3.67 -0.33 4.64
N ASP A 69 3.27 0.62 5.48
CA ASP A 69 3.14 0.55 6.95
C ASP A 69 1.96 1.47 7.28
N CYS A 70 0.78 0.95 7.01
CA CYS A 70 -0.45 1.71 7.00
C CYS A 70 -1.00 2.04 8.40
N ASN A 71 -0.71 1.17 9.36
CA ASN A 71 -1.08 1.30 10.77
C ASN A 71 0.00 2.06 11.57
N ALA A 72 1.11 2.44 10.91
CA ALA A 72 2.25 3.18 11.46
C ALA A 72 2.88 2.50 12.68
N ASN A 73 2.87 1.16 12.71
CA ASN A 73 3.41 0.37 13.81
C ASN A 73 4.92 0.07 13.63
N GLY A 74 5.49 0.42 12.49
CA GLY A 74 6.91 0.23 12.16
C GLY A 74 7.24 -1.15 11.56
N LEU A 75 6.23 -1.98 11.29
CA LEU A 75 6.32 -3.18 10.47
C LEU A 75 5.69 -2.87 9.10
N LEU A 76 6.18 -3.53 8.06
CA LEU A 76 5.56 -3.38 6.74
C LEU A 76 4.34 -4.29 6.63
N ASP A 77 3.26 -3.84 5.98
CA ASP A 77 2.03 -4.60 5.75
C ASP A 77 2.32 -6.00 5.19
N THR A 78 3.18 -6.08 4.17
CA THR A 78 3.62 -7.36 3.57
C THR A 78 4.33 -8.29 4.57
N CYS A 79 5.11 -7.76 5.51
CA CYS A 79 5.72 -8.56 6.58
C CYS A 79 4.66 -9.01 7.60
N GLU A 80 3.67 -8.17 7.90
CA GLU A 80 2.57 -8.51 8.80
C GLU A 80 1.70 -9.63 8.21
N ILE A 81 1.48 -9.64 6.91
CA ILE A 81 0.78 -10.72 6.20
C ILE A 81 1.57 -12.04 6.27
N ASP A 82 2.88 -12.00 5.95
CA ASP A 82 3.76 -13.17 5.97
C ASP A 82 3.92 -13.77 7.38
N GLU A 83 3.93 -12.93 8.41
CA GLU A 83 4.03 -13.34 9.82
C GLU A 83 2.66 -13.69 10.46
N GLY A 84 1.56 -13.51 9.71
CA GLY A 84 0.19 -13.75 10.20
C GLY A 84 -0.24 -12.79 11.31
N LEU A 85 0.32 -11.58 11.31
CA LEU A 85 0.01 -10.48 12.23
C LEU A 85 -1.14 -9.59 11.73
N GLY A 86 -1.49 -9.69 10.45
CA GLY A 86 -2.63 -9.00 9.85
C GLY A 86 -3.26 -9.80 8.70
N ALA A 87 -4.49 -9.44 8.33
CA ALA A 87 -5.24 -10.10 7.26
C ALA A 87 -5.07 -9.36 5.93
N ASP A 88 -4.99 -10.12 4.85
CA ASP A 88 -5.03 -9.67 3.45
C ASP A 88 -5.90 -10.67 2.69
N LEU A 89 -7.23 -10.49 2.79
CA LEU A 89 -8.18 -11.43 2.20
C LEU A 89 -8.20 -11.37 0.68
N ASN A 90 -7.81 -10.22 0.09
CA ASN A 90 -7.82 -10.00 -1.36
C ASN A 90 -6.45 -10.26 -2.03
N ASN A 91 -5.42 -10.60 -1.24
CA ASN A 91 -4.02 -10.82 -1.65
C ASN A 91 -3.41 -9.64 -2.43
N ASN A 92 -3.77 -8.41 -2.09
CA ASN A 92 -3.24 -7.22 -2.77
C ASN A 92 -1.96 -6.67 -2.09
N GLY A 93 -1.52 -7.26 -0.98
CA GLY A 93 -0.31 -6.89 -0.25
C GLY A 93 -0.47 -5.69 0.68
N ILE A 94 -1.71 -5.27 0.95
CA ILE A 94 -2.09 -4.24 1.93
C ILE A 94 -2.90 -4.94 3.04
N LEU A 95 -2.76 -4.50 4.29
CA LEU A 95 -3.59 -5.04 5.36
C LEU A 95 -5.05 -4.60 5.25
N ASP A 96 -5.99 -5.52 5.49
CA ASP A 96 -7.43 -5.24 5.47
C ASP A 96 -7.81 -4.09 6.45
N GLU A 97 -7.11 -3.96 7.59
CA GLU A 97 -7.32 -2.88 8.57
C GLU A 97 -6.99 -1.48 8.03
N CYS A 98 -6.14 -1.46 7.01
CA CYS A 98 -5.60 -0.27 6.39
C CYS A 98 -6.32 0.15 5.12
N GLU A 99 -7.09 -0.79 4.59
CA GLU A 99 -8.12 -0.54 3.61
C GLU A 99 -9.42 -0.03 4.26
N ASN A 100 -9.37 0.32 5.56
CA ASN A 100 -10.38 0.95 6.40
C ASN A 100 -11.65 1.46 5.68
N PRO A 101 -12.84 0.99 6.06
CA PRO A 101 -13.20 -0.37 6.43
C PRO A 101 -13.93 -1.03 5.26
N VAL A 102 -14.03 -2.35 5.33
CA VAL A 102 -15.17 -3.09 4.79
C VAL A 102 -16.47 -2.47 5.34
N THR A 103 -16.98 -1.39 4.72
CA THR A 103 -18.30 -0.80 5.03
C THR A 103 -19.10 -0.46 3.79
N THR A 104 -18.58 -0.73 2.60
CA THR A 104 -19.44 -0.92 1.45
C THR A 104 -19.13 -2.25 0.79
N CYS A 105 -19.31 -3.32 1.56
CA CYS A 105 -19.89 -4.54 1.01
C CYS A 105 -21.36 -4.58 1.46
N PRO A 106 -22.26 -3.75 0.88
CA PRO A 106 -23.65 -3.73 1.31
C PRO A 106 -24.31 -5.12 1.41
N PRO A 107 -23.96 -6.11 0.57
CA PRO A 107 -24.55 -7.44 0.67
C PRO A 107 -23.96 -8.38 1.74
N ASP A 108 -22.93 -7.99 2.49
CA ASP A 108 -22.44 -8.76 3.65
C ASP A 108 -23.23 -8.33 4.90
N PHE A 109 -24.23 -9.12 5.25
CA PHE A 109 -25.20 -8.80 6.28
C PHE A 109 -24.80 -9.36 7.65
N ASN A 110 -23.92 -10.36 7.68
CA ASN A 110 -23.44 -10.98 8.92
C ASN A 110 -22.09 -10.41 9.39
N GLY A 111 -21.40 -9.64 8.54
CA GLY A 111 -20.13 -8.96 8.79
C GLY A 111 -18.93 -9.91 8.84
N ASP A 112 -19.00 -11.07 8.18
CA ASP A 112 -17.93 -12.07 8.19
C ASP A 112 -16.87 -11.86 7.09
N GLY A 113 -17.06 -10.83 6.25
CA GLY A 113 -16.15 -10.49 5.16
C GLY A 113 -16.39 -11.29 3.88
N PHE A 114 -17.45 -12.09 3.82
CA PHE A 114 -17.87 -12.81 2.63
C PHE A 114 -19.34 -12.52 2.33
N VAL A 115 -19.68 -12.42 1.04
CA VAL A 115 -21.06 -12.52 0.56
C VAL A 115 -21.29 -13.95 0.14
N ASP A 116 -21.99 -14.71 0.98
CA ASP A 116 -22.20 -16.14 0.76
C ASP A 116 -23.65 -16.60 1.03
N GLY A 117 -23.81 -17.91 1.25
CA GLY A 117 -25.12 -18.51 1.53
C GLY A 117 -25.79 -17.94 2.78
N LEU A 118 -25.05 -17.47 3.77
CA LEU A 118 -25.59 -16.87 4.98
C LEU A 118 -26.23 -15.52 4.68
N ASP A 119 -25.60 -14.68 3.86
CA ASP A 119 -26.14 -13.38 3.45
C ASP A 119 -27.34 -13.52 2.54
N LEU A 120 -27.28 -14.48 1.61
CA LEU A 120 -28.42 -14.82 0.77
C LEU A 120 -29.62 -15.26 1.62
N VAL A 121 -29.39 -16.08 2.65
CA VAL A 121 -30.46 -16.51 3.56
C VAL A 121 -31.02 -15.32 4.35
N ALA A 122 -30.18 -14.37 4.77
CA ALA A 122 -30.64 -13.15 5.44
C ALA A 122 -31.55 -12.30 4.53
N LEU A 123 -31.18 -12.12 3.26
CA LEU A 123 -32.02 -11.40 2.29
C LEU A 123 -33.34 -12.14 2.00
N LEU A 124 -33.28 -13.47 1.80
CA LEU A 124 -34.47 -14.28 1.54
C LEU A 124 -35.42 -14.36 2.74
N ALA A 125 -34.90 -14.32 3.97
CA ALA A 125 -35.72 -14.26 5.18
C ALA A 125 -36.50 -12.94 5.29
N ALA A 126 -36.02 -11.89 4.63
CA ALA A 126 -36.59 -10.56 4.61
C ALA A 126 -37.41 -10.24 3.34
N TRP A 127 -37.65 -11.23 2.47
CA TRP A 127 -38.25 -11.02 1.16
C TRP A 127 -39.62 -10.33 1.25
N GLY A 128 -39.77 -9.25 0.49
CA GLY A 128 -40.97 -8.40 0.47
C GLY A 128 -41.10 -7.45 1.66
N SER A 129 -40.13 -7.41 2.58
CA SER A 129 -40.15 -6.45 3.68
C SER A 129 -39.86 -5.03 3.18
N THR A 130 -40.54 -4.07 3.79
CA THR A 130 -40.39 -2.62 3.54
C THR A 130 -39.85 -1.89 4.79
N THR A 131 -39.50 -2.63 5.83
CA THR A 131 -39.09 -2.09 7.14
C THR A 131 -37.64 -2.39 7.50
N MET A 132 -36.89 -3.05 6.60
CA MET A 132 -35.49 -3.41 6.79
C MET A 132 -34.61 -2.71 5.73
N PRO A 133 -34.36 -1.40 5.87
CA PRO A 133 -33.60 -0.63 4.88
C PRO A 133 -32.14 -1.09 4.73
N ALA A 134 -31.60 -1.85 5.69
CA ALA A 134 -30.25 -2.42 5.59
C ALA A 134 -30.13 -3.53 4.55
N LEU A 135 -31.25 -4.19 4.20
CA LEU A 135 -31.31 -5.29 3.22
C LEU A 135 -31.89 -4.82 1.87
N ASP A 136 -32.36 -3.56 1.80
CA ASP A 136 -32.83 -2.87 0.60
C ASP A 136 -31.64 -2.19 -0.08
N LEU A 137 -30.94 -2.96 -0.92
CA LEU A 137 -29.66 -2.62 -1.51
C LEU A 137 -29.80 -1.60 -2.65
N ASN A 138 -30.94 -1.61 -3.34
CA ASN A 138 -31.23 -0.65 -4.41
C ASN A 138 -32.03 0.57 -3.92
N GLN A 139 -32.48 0.57 -2.66
CA GLN A 139 -33.23 1.63 -1.99
C GLN A 139 -34.57 1.94 -2.67
N ASP A 140 -35.22 0.93 -3.26
CA ASP A 140 -36.53 1.06 -3.90
C ASP A 140 -37.71 0.96 -2.91
N GLY A 141 -37.41 0.65 -1.64
CA GLY A 141 -38.35 0.55 -0.55
C GLY A 141 -38.93 -0.85 -0.32
N VAL A 142 -38.49 -1.87 -1.06
CA VAL A 142 -38.95 -3.25 -0.89
C VAL A 142 -37.86 -4.27 -1.23
N ILE A 143 -37.59 -5.20 -0.32
CA ILE A 143 -36.59 -6.25 -0.56
C ILE A 143 -37.13 -7.26 -1.57
N ASN A 144 -36.52 -7.34 -2.76
CA ASN A 144 -36.98 -8.17 -3.85
C ASN A 144 -35.83 -8.71 -4.73
N ALA A 145 -36.17 -9.23 -5.91
CA ALA A 145 -35.21 -9.78 -6.85
C ALA A 145 -34.16 -8.76 -7.33
N SER A 146 -34.49 -7.47 -7.25
CA SER A 146 -33.57 -6.37 -7.56
C SER A 146 -32.45 -6.32 -6.53
N ASP A 147 -32.73 -6.47 -5.23
CA ASP A 147 -31.72 -6.52 -4.16
C ASP A 147 -30.91 -7.81 -4.22
N LEU A 148 -31.57 -8.94 -4.54
CA LEU A 148 -30.87 -10.21 -4.78
C LEU A 148 -29.80 -10.07 -5.87
N ALA A 149 -30.03 -9.26 -6.90
CA ALA A 149 -29.03 -9.04 -7.94
C ALA A 149 -27.74 -8.40 -7.39
N TYR A 150 -27.82 -7.57 -6.35
CA TYR A 150 -26.65 -7.01 -5.69
C TYR A 150 -25.89 -8.06 -4.86
N VAL A 151 -26.60 -8.94 -4.14
CA VAL A 151 -25.99 -10.09 -3.43
C VAL A 151 -25.24 -11.00 -4.41
N LEU A 152 -25.87 -11.35 -5.54
CA LEU A 152 -25.25 -12.21 -6.54
C LEU A 152 -24.10 -11.52 -7.27
N ALA A 153 -24.17 -10.20 -7.47
CA ALA A 153 -23.08 -9.43 -8.06
C ALA A 153 -21.87 -9.31 -7.13
N GLY A 154 -22.08 -9.31 -5.82
CA GLY A 154 -21.04 -9.22 -4.79
C GLY A 154 -20.53 -10.58 -4.27
N TRP A 155 -20.94 -11.71 -4.87
CA TRP A 155 -20.66 -13.03 -4.32
C TRP A 155 -19.17 -13.33 -4.16
N GLY A 156 -18.77 -13.80 -2.98
CA GLY A 156 -17.38 -14.11 -2.63
C GLY A 156 -16.81 -13.16 -1.58
N VAL A 157 -15.49 -12.96 -1.60
CA VAL A 157 -14.80 -12.08 -0.63
C VAL A 157 -15.23 -10.63 -0.80
N CYS A 158 -15.56 -9.98 0.32
CA CYS A 158 -15.71 -8.53 0.38
C CYS A 158 -14.34 -7.86 0.41
N ALA A 159 -13.71 -7.74 -0.77
CA ALA A 159 -12.50 -6.95 -0.89
C ALA A 159 -12.85 -5.46 -0.98
N PRO A 160 -12.21 -4.57 -0.20
CA PRO A 160 -12.16 -3.15 -0.54
C PRO A 160 -11.45 -3.01 -1.90
N ASN A 161 -11.92 -2.05 -2.72
CA ASN A 161 -11.30 -1.74 -4.01
C ASN A 161 -10.05 -0.89 -3.84
#